data_AF-A0A2T4USU2-F1
#
_entry.id   AF-A0A2T4USU2-F1
#
_cell.length_a   1.000
_cell.length_b   1.000
_cell.length_c   1.000
_cell.angle_alpha   90.00
_cell.angle_beta   90.00
_cell.angle_gamma   90.00
#
_symmetry.space_group_name_H-M   'P 1'
#
loop_
_entity.id
_entity.type
_entity.pdbx_description
1 polymer ?
#
loop_
_entity_poly.entity_id
_entity_poly.type
_entity_poly.pdbx_seq_one_letter_code
_entity_poly.pdbx_strand_id
1 'polypeptide(L)'
;MREMKFVRLVSRLENAAALDPLVERARAVVNSVIRPQPVRDVMHGVPVGHPVHPLLVLVPTGAWVSAAVLDLLPGNDRAARTLVGLGVVSVLPTAAAGWTDWSELHEQQTRVGLVHASANVVATALYAASFVQRARGRRTSGKVLGMLGLAVVSGGGYLGGHLSYRQAAGANHAEDVPHRFPSGWQDLGPLDELPERETVVKEVGGVPLLAFRRGDRVSVLSNVCSHLSGPLDEGAVGDRSGEACVSCPWHGSVFSLDSGEVLRGPATSPQPRFETRVSDGRVEVLLPNAG
;
A
#
# COMPACT_ATOMS: atom_id res chain seq x y z
N MET A 1 -15.26 -4.80 -24.69
CA MET A 1 -16.09 -5.29 -23.56
C MET A 1 -16.92 -4.14 -23.01
N ARG A 2 -18.20 -4.35 -22.67
CA ARG A 2 -19.07 -3.29 -22.15
C ARG A 2 -18.78 -3.08 -20.66
N GLU A 3 -18.06 -2.02 -20.34
CA GLU A 3 -17.74 -1.67 -18.95
C GLU A 3 -19.04 -1.48 -18.13
N MET A 4 -19.12 -2.14 -16.97
CA MET A 4 -20.29 -2.06 -16.08
C MET A 4 -20.54 -0.61 -15.65
N LYS A 5 -21.81 -0.20 -15.53
CA LYS A 5 -22.18 1.21 -15.28
C LYS A 5 -21.50 1.83 -14.06
N PHE A 6 -21.40 1.08 -12.96
CA PHE A 6 -20.78 1.55 -11.71
C PHE A 6 -19.28 1.77 -11.85
N VAL A 7 -18.60 0.84 -12.51
CA VAL A 7 -17.17 0.97 -12.82
C VAL A 7 -16.91 2.22 -13.63
N ARG A 8 -17.71 2.47 -14.67
CA ARG A 8 -17.56 3.65 -15.52
C ARG A 8 -17.71 4.97 -14.75
N LEU A 9 -18.51 4.97 -13.67
CA LEU A 9 -18.63 6.14 -12.79
C LEU A 9 -17.34 6.37 -12.01
N VAL A 10 -16.72 5.31 -11.47
CA VAL A 10 -15.43 5.40 -10.78
C VAL A 10 -14.31 5.78 -11.76
N SER A 11 -14.29 5.23 -12.98
CA SER A 11 -13.32 5.61 -14.02
C SER A 11 -13.37 7.11 -14.37
N ARG A 12 -14.51 7.79 -14.19
CA ARG A 12 -14.59 9.24 -14.32
C ARG A 12 -13.88 9.97 -13.19
N LEU A 13 -13.90 9.43 -11.97
CA LEU A 13 -13.18 9.98 -10.82
C LEU A 13 -11.67 9.82 -10.98
N GLU A 14 -11.22 8.68 -11.51
CA GLU A 14 -9.79 8.43 -11.81
C GLU A 14 -9.18 9.49 -12.74
N ASN A 15 -9.99 9.98 -13.67
CA ASN A 15 -9.58 10.97 -14.68
C ASN A 15 -10.01 12.41 -14.33
N ALA A 16 -10.48 12.65 -13.10
CA ALA A 16 -10.97 13.96 -12.66
C ALA A 16 -9.81 14.88 -12.25
N ALA A 17 -9.04 15.39 -13.22
CA ALA A 17 -7.92 16.32 -12.99
C ALA A 17 -8.31 17.61 -12.23
N ALA A 18 -9.59 17.96 -12.21
CA ALA A 18 -10.11 19.05 -11.38
C ALA A 18 -9.86 18.85 -9.86
N LEU A 19 -9.57 17.62 -9.41
CA LEU A 19 -9.24 17.31 -8.02
C LEU A 19 -7.77 17.55 -7.67
N ASP A 20 -6.88 17.69 -8.66
CA ASP A 20 -5.43 17.72 -8.45
C ASP A 20 -4.98 18.86 -7.51
N PRO A 21 -5.52 20.10 -7.60
CA PRO A 21 -5.13 21.15 -6.65
C PRO A 21 -5.47 20.81 -5.19
N LEU A 22 -6.53 20.03 -4.96
CA LEU A 22 -6.92 19.59 -3.62
C LEU A 22 -6.07 18.40 -3.16
N VAL A 23 -5.77 17.46 -4.07
CA VAL A 23 -4.83 16.36 -3.84
C VAL A 23 -3.48 16.91 -3.40
N GLU A 24 -2.90 17.85 -4.14
CA GLU A 24 -1.57 18.38 -3.82
C GLU A 24 -1.52 19.10 -2.47
N ARG A 25 -2.58 19.86 -2.14
CA ARG A 25 -2.70 20.50 -0.81
C ARG A 25 -2.79 19.46 0.31
N ALA A 26 -3.62 18.44 0.14
CA ALA A 26 -3.77 17.39 1.14
C ALA A 26 -2.46 16.58 1.29
N ARG A 27 -1.79 16.25 0.18
CA ARG A 27 -0.49 15.55 0.17
C ARG A 27 0.58 16.37 0.90
N ALA A 28 0.65 17.68 0.64
CA ALA A 28 1.56 18.57 1.35
C ALA A 28 1.29 18.59 2.87
N VAL A 29 0.02 18.60 3.28
CA VAL A 29 -0.34 18.52 4.71
C VAL A 29 0.12 17.19 5.31
N VAL A 30 -0.19 16.05 4.68
CA VAL A 30 0.24 14.73 5.19
C VAL A 30 1.76 14.67 5.34
N ASN A 31 2.50 15.08 4.32
CA ASN A 31 3.96 15.11 4.34
C ASN A 31 4.52 16.11 5.37
N SER A 32 3.76 17.13 5.74
CA SER A 32 4.15 18.05 6.81
C SER A 32 3.87 17.53 8.22
N VAL A 33 2.84 16.70 8.39
CA VAL A 33 2.39 16.18 9.69
C VAL A 33 3.10 14.87 10.04
N ILE A 34 3.19 13.94 9.10
CA ILE A 34 3.80 12.61 9.28
C ILE A 34 5.18 12.61 8.60
N ARG A 35 6.11 13.36 9.21
CA ARG A 35 7.47 13.57 8.68
C ARG A 35 8.47 12.47 9.04
N PRO A 36 8.60 12.04 10.31
CA PRO A 36 9.70 11.17 10.68
C PRO A 36 9.59 9.82 9.98
N GLN A 37 10.66 9.41 9.28
CA GLN A 37 10.64 8.16 8.52
C GLN A 37 10.27 6.93 9.37
N PRO A 38 10.76 6.75 10.61
CA PRO A 38 10.35 5.60 11.41
C PRO A 38 8.84 5.56 11.70
N VAL A 39 8.21 6.73 11.81
CA VAL A 39 6.75 6.83 11.98
C VAL A 39 6.05 6.45 10.67
N ARG A 40 6.54 6.95 9.52
CA ARG A 40 6.01 6.57 8.20
C ARG A 40 6.14 5.07 7.96
N ASP A 41 7.29 4.48 8.27
CA ASP A 41 7.54 3.04 8.11
C ASP A 41 6.54 2.21 8.93
N VAL A 42 6.23 2.63 10.16
CA VAL A 42 5.17 1.98 10.97
C VAL A 42 3.78 2.18 10.35
N MET A 43 3.47 3.39 9.86
CA MET A 43 2.18 3.70 9.24
C MET A 43 1.97 2.99 7.89
N HIS A 44 3.04 2.74 7.14
CA HIS A 44 3.03 1.90 5.95
C HIS A 44 2.97 0.42 6.31
N GLY A 45 3.47 0.02 7.49
CA GLY A 45 3.51 -1.36 7.94
C GLY A 45 4.77 -2.13 7.57
N VAL A 46 5.87 -1.42 7.31
CA VAL A 46 7.20 -1.99 6.99
C VAL A 46 7.63 -3.05 8.02
N PRO A 47 7.51 -2.83 9.36
CA PRO A 47 7.95 -3.83 10.34
C PRO A 47 7.11 -5.12 10.35
N VAL A 48 5.89 -5.06 9.82
CA VAL A 48 4.95 -6.20 9.75
C VAL A 48 5.01 -6.87 8.37
N GLY A 49 5.62 -6.22 7.38
CA GLY A 49 5.66 -6.66 5.98
C GLY A 49 4.33 -6.51 5.25
N HIS A 50 3.33 -5.86 5.85
CA HIS A 50 1.98 -5.70 5.31
C HIS A 50 1.41 -4.31 5.61
N PRO A 51 0.63 -3.71 4.69
CA PRO A 51 -0.09 -2.47 4.96
C PRO A 51 -0.94 -2.56 6.22
N VAL A 52 -0.76 -1.61 7.15
CA VAL A 52 -1.51 -1.61 8.43
C VAL A 52 -2.89 -0.97 8.28
N HIS A 53 -3.14 -0.11 7.29
CA HIS A 53 -4.44 0.52 7.09
C HIS A 53 -5.59 -0.51 6.93
N PRO A 54 -5.50 -1.53 6.05
CA PRO A 54 -6.53 -2.57 5.95
C PRO A 54 -6.80 -3.33 7.26
N LEU A 55 -5.75 -3.59 8.06
CA LEU A 55 -5.89 -4.22 9.37
C LEU A 55 -6.64 -3.32 10.36
N LEU A 56 -6.29 -2.02 10.39
CA LEU A 56 -6.89 -1.05 11.29
C LEU A 56 -8.36 -0.74 10.93
N VAL A 57 -8.78 -0.90 9.67
CA VAL A 57 -10.19 -0.70 9.23
C VAL A 57 -11.14 -1.73 9.86
N LEU A 58 -10.65 -2.89 10.30
CA LEU A 58 -11.47 -3.93 10.93
C LEU A 58 -12.18 -3.45 12.20
N VAL A 59 -11.51 -2.60 13.00
CA VAL A 59 -12.07 -2.09 14.26
C VAL A 59 -13.25 -1.15 14.06
N PRO A 60 -13.12 0.00 13.33
CA PRO A 60 -14.25 0.90 13.13
C PRO A 60 -15.39 0.23 12.36
N THR A 61 -15.09 -0.50 11.29
CA THR A 61 -16.11 -1.14 10.45
C THR A 61 -16.84 -2.24 11.22
N GLY A 62 -16.10 -3.11 11.91
CA GLY A 62 -16.68 -4.16 12.74
C GLY A 62 -17.58 -3.59 13.83
N ALA A 63 -17.09 -2.57 14.55
CA ALA A 63 -17.87 -1.92 15.60
C ALA A 63 -19.17 -1.29 15.06
N TRP A 64 -19.10 -0.60 13.93
CA TRP A 64 -20.26 0.07 13.32
C TRP A 64 -21.28 -0.89 12.72
N VAL A 65 -20.84 -1.97 12.07
CA VAL A 65 -21.74 -3.05 11.61
C VAL A 65 -22.41 -3.73 12.80
N SER A 66 -21.65 -4.07 13.84
CA SER A 66 -22.21 -4.68 15.05
C SER A 66 -23.19 -3.73 15.76
N ALA A 67 -22.90 -2.43 15.83
CA ALA A 67 -23.82 -1.45 16.39
C ALA A 67 -25.14 -1.37 15.62
N ALA A 68 -25.09 -1.44 14.29
CA ALA A 68 -26.28 -1.45 13.44
C ALA A 68 -27.14 -2.70 13.68
N VAL A 69 -26.52 -3.89 13.83
CA VAL A 69 -27.25 -5.11 14.21
C VAL A 69 -27.92 -4.96 15.57
N LEU A 70 -27.20 -4.44 16.57
CA LEU A 70 -27.74 -4.21 17.90
C LEU A 70 -28.87 -3.16 17.91
N ASP A 71 -28.85 -2.18 17.01
CA ASP A 71 -29.93 -1.18 16.91
C ASP A 71 -31.27 -1.79 16.48
N LEU A 72 -31.23 -2.91 15.74
CA LEU A 72 -32.42 -3.67 15.33
C LEU A 72 -32.97 -4.57 16.45
N LEU A 73 -32.17 -4.81 17.50
CA LEU A 73 -32.53 -5.69 18.62
C LEU A 73 -32.93 -4.84 19.85
N PRO A 74 -34.14 -5.02 20.41
CA PRO A 74 -34.57 -4.30 21.60
C PRO A 74 -33.60 -4.46 22.78
N GLY A 75 -33.40 -3.39 23.57
CA GLY A 75 -32.63 -3.42 24.82
C GLY A 75 -31.11 -3.23 24.69
N ASN A 76 -30.55 -3.14 23.48
CA ASN A 76 -29.10 -3.08 23.27
C ASN A 76 -28.50 -1.68 23.14
N ASP A 77 -29.23 -0.62 23.51
CA ASP A 77 -28.82 0.77 23.29
C ASP A 77 -27.44 1.12 23.89
N ARG A 78 -27.12 0.57 25.07
CA ARG A 78 -25.83 0.81 25.74
C ARG A 78 -24.68 0.18 24.96
N ALA A 79 -24.84 -1.07 24.53
CA ALA A 79 -23.83 -1.79 23.77
C ALA A 79 -23.60 -1.14 22.39
N ALA A 80 -24.68 -0.80 21.68
CA ALA A 80 -24.59 -0.06 20.41
C ALA A 80 -23.87 1.28 20.58
N ARG A 81 -24.15 2.05 21.64
CA ARG A 81 -23.44 3.31 21.93
C ARG A 81 -21.94 3.08 22.17
N THR A 82 -21.57 2.05 22.92
CA THR A 82 -20.16 1.71 23.17
C THR A 82 -19.43 1.40 21.86
N LEU A 83 -20.04 0.59 20.98
CA LEU A 83 -19.45 0.24 19.70
C LEU A 83 -19.35 1.43 18.75
N VAL A 84 -20.36 2.29 18.69
CA VAL A 84 -20.29 3.55 17.93
C VAL A 84 -19.11 4.40 18.42
N GLY A 85 -18.97 4.56 19.73
CA GLY A 85 -17.86 5.32 20.32
C GLY A 85 -16.49 4.70 20.05
N LEU A 86 -16.37 3.37 20.20
CA LEU A 86 -15.16 2.62 19.87
C LEU A 86 -14.74 2.85 18.41
N GLY A 87 -15.70 2.76 17.48
CA GLY A 87 -15.43 2.99 16.07
C GLY A 87 -15.01 4.43 15.76
N VAL A 88 -15.61 5.43 16.41
CA VAL A 88 -15.19 6.84 16.23
C VAL A 88 -13.76 7.07 16.71
N VAL A 89 -13.39 6.50 17.86
CA VAL A 89 -12.02 6.65 18.41
C VAL A 89 -11.00 5.92 17.55
N SER A 90 -11.33 4.72 17.06
CA SER A 90 -10.39 3.92 16.26
C SER A 90 -10.13 4.49 14.87
N VAL A 91 -10.96 5.42 14.36
CA VAL A 91 -10.71 6.09 13.07
C VAL A 91 -9.37 6.83 13.05
N LEU A 92 -8.89 7.38 14.17
CA LEU A 92 -7.66 8.18 14.19
C LEU A 92 -6.42 7.41 13.69
N PRO A 93 -6.03 6.27 14.27
CA PRO A 93 -4.91 5.49 13.75
C PRO A 93 -5.19 4.93 12.35
N THR A 94 -6.43 4.51 12.05
CA THR A 94 -6.81 4.01 10.73
C THR A 94 -6.61 5.06 9.63
N ALA A 95 -7.05 6.30 9.90
CA ALA A 95 -6.91 7.42 8.97
C ALA A 95 -5.44 7.85 8.82
N ALA A 96 -4.67 7.88 9.92
CA ALA A 96 -3.25 8.22 9.86
C ALA A 96 -2.47 7.27 8.93
N ALA A 97 -2.69 5.95 9.07
CA ALA A 97 -2.11 4.97 8.16
C ALA A 97 -2.57 5.18 6.71
N GLY A 98 -3.88 5.29 6.48
CA GLY A 98 -4.43 5.43 5.13
C GLY A 98 -3.99 6.71 4.40
N TRP A 99 -3.89 7.84 5.11
CA TRP A 99 -3.35 9.09 4.54
C TRP A 99 -1.86 8.98 4.22
N THR A 100 -1.09 8.25 5.03
CA THR A 100 0.35 8.03 4.79
C THR A 100 0.53 7.23 3.50
N ASP A 101 -0.18 6.11 3.34
CA ASP A 101 -0.16 5.30 2.11
C ASP A 101 -0.63 6.10 0.89
N TRP A 102 -1.76 6.82 1.04
CA TRP A 102 -2.33 7.63 -0.04
C TRP A 102 -1.36 8.68 -0.58
N SER A 103 -0.49 9.25 0.28
CA SER A 103 0.45 10.30 -0.13
C SER A 103 1.54 9.84 -1.13
N GLU A 104 1.70 8.52 -1.28
CA GLU A 104 2.67 7.88 -2.18
C GLU A 104 2.01 7.29 -3.43
N LEU A 105 0.70 7.40 -3.59
CA LEU A 105 -0.01 6.81 -4.74
C LEU A 105 0.11 7.66 -6.02
N HIS A 106 -0.12 7.00 -7.16
CA HIS A 106 -0.21 7.64 -8.47
C HIS A 106 -1.42 8.59 -8.57
N GLU A 107 -1.44 9.47 -9.57
CA GLU A 107 -2.49 10.49 -9.73
C GLU A 107 -3.91 9.92 -9.77
N GLN A 108 -4.14 8.88 -10.57
CA GLN A 108 -5.47 8.27 -10.72
C GLN A 108 -5.95 7.64 -9.40
N GLN A 109 -5.05 7.02 -8.66
CA GLN A 109 -5.32 6.44 -7.35
C GLN A 109 -5.58 7.53 -6.31
N THR A 110 -4.80 8.62 -6.30
CA THR A 110 -4.99 9.69 -5.32
C THR A 110 -6.29 10.45 -5.50
N ARG A 111 -6.75 10.65 -6.75
CA ARG A 111 -8.07 11.23 -7.04
C ARG A 111 -9.22 10.41 -6.45
N VAL A 112 -9.22 9.09 -6.66
CA VAL A 112 -10.21 8.18 -6.07
C VAL A 112 -10.05 8.13 -4.54
N GLY A 113 -8.82 8.07 -4.05
CA GLY A 113 -8.47 8.08 -2.63
C GLY A 113 -8.97 9.31 -1.87
N LEU A 114 -8.96 10.49 -2.50
CA LEU A 114 -9.47 11.71 -1.90
C LEU A 114 -10.99 11.66 -1.73
N VAL A 115 -11.72 11.11 -2.70
CA VAL A 115 -13.18 10.92 -2.61
C VAL A 115 -13.51 9.85 -1.56
N HIS A 116 -12.74 8.74 -1.54
CA HIS A 116 -12.83 7.73 -0.50
C HIS A 116 -12.63 8.32 0.90
N ALA A 117 -11.57 9.11 1.11
CA ALA A 117 -11.28 9.76 2.39
C ALA A 117 -12.40 10.73 2.79
N SER A 118 -12.91 11.52 1.83
CA SER A 118 -14.03 12.45 2.06
C SER A 118 -15.31 11.74 2.51
N ALA A 119 -15.66 10.63 1.86
CA ALA A 119 -16.80 9.80 2.28
C ALA A 119 -16.62 9.29 3.73
N ASN A 120 -15.42 8.83 4.08
CA ASN A 120 -15.13 8.35 5.42
C ASN A 120 -15.12 9.46 6.48
N VAL A 121 -14.71 10.69 6.14
CA VAL A 121 -14.85 11.86 7.01
C VAL A 121 -16.33 12.14 7.30
N VAL A 122 -17.19 12.12 6.26
CA VAL A 122 -18.64 12.31 6.44
C VAL A 122 -19.25 11.19 7.29
N ALA A 123 -18.90 9.94 7.03
CA ALA A 123 -19.36 8.80 7.83
C ALA A 123 -18.93 8.92 9.31
N THR A 124 -17.68 9.29 9.56
CA THR A 124 -17.16 9.50 10.92
C THR A 124 -17.90 10.62 11.63
N ALA A 125 -18.18 11.74 10.94
CA ALA A 125 -18.97 12.83 11.49
C ALA A 125 -20.41 12.40 11.84
N LEU A 126 -21.05 11.59 11.00
CA LEU A 126 -22.36 11.01 11.26
C LEU A 126 -22.34 10.09 12.49
N TYR A 127 -21.30 9.26 12.64
CA TYR A 127 -21.15 8.40 13.83
C TYR A 127 -20.80 9.18 15.09
N ALA A 128 -20.00 10.24 15.00
CA ALA A 128 -19.75 11.14 16.13
C ALA A 128 -21.05 11.84 16.57
N ALA A 129 -21.85 12.33 15.62
CA ALA A 129 -23.17 12.88 15.92
C ALA A 129 -24.12 11.82 16.50
N SER A 130 -24.10 10.59 15.97
CA SER A 130 -24.84 9.44 16.51
C SER A 130 -24.48 9.19 17.98
N PHE A 131 -23.18 9.16 18.29
CA PHE A 131 -22.67 9.00 19.65
C PHE A 131 -23.21 10.09 20.59
N VAL A 132 -23.13 11.36 20.18
CA VAL A 132 -23.63 12.50 20.95
C VAL A 132 -25.14 12.40 21.19
N GLN A 133 -25.94 12.05 20.18
CA GLN A 133 -27.39 11.90 20.33
C GLN A 133 -27.74 10.75 21.29
N ARG A 134 -27.04 9.62 21.18
CA ARG A 134 -27.19 8.48 22.12
C ARG A 134 -26.81 8.87 23.54
N ALA A 135 -25.73 9.63 23.72
CA ALA A 135 -25.31 10.12 25.03
C ALA A 135 -26.32 11.07 25.66
N ARG A 136 -27.04 11.86 24.85
CA ARG A 136 -28.14 12.75 25.26
C ARG A 136 -29.49 12.05 25.42
N GLY A 137 -29.55 10.72 25.31
CA GLY A 137 -30.79 9.93 25.43
C GLY A 137 -31.71 9.98 24.20
N ARG A 138 -31.33 10.65 23.11
CA ARG A 138 -32.11 10.78 21.87
C ARG A 138 -31.88 9.56 20.96
N ARG A 139 -32.42 8.40 21.38
CA ARG A 139 -32.14 7.09 20.79
C ARG A 139 -32.45 7.02 19.29
N THR A 140 -33.66 7.39 18.88
CA THR A 140 -34.09 7.31 17.47
C THR A 140 -33.18 8.12 16.54
N SER A 141 -32.87 9.36 16.92
CA SER A 141 -31.94 10.20 16.14
C SER A 141 -30.54 9.57 16.05
N GLY A 142 -30.04 9.01 17.15
CA GLY A 142 -28.77 8.28 17.16
C GLY A 142 -28.76 7.08 16.21
N LYS A 143 -29.84 6.29 16.17
CA LYS A 143 -29.99 5.14 15.26
C LYS A 143 -30.02 5.58 13.80
N VAL A 144 -30.82 6.60 13.47
CA VAL A 144 -30.91 7.12 12.09
C VAL A 144 -29.55 7.63 11.61
N LEU A 145 -28.84 8.42 12.42
CA LEU A 145 -27.49 8.89 12.08
C LEU A 145 -26.50 7.74 11.92
N GLY A 146 -26.60 6.71 12.75
CA GLY A 146 -25.75 5.51 12.65
C GLY A 146 -25.99 4.74 11.34
N MET A 147 -27.25 4.56 10.94
CA MET A 147 -27.59 3.89 9.68
C MET A 147 -27.18 4.71 8.45
N LEU A 148 -27.32 6.04 8.51
CA LEU A 148 -26.80 6.92 7.46
C LEU A 148 -25.27 6.85 7.38
N GLY A 149 -24.59 6.87 8.53
CA GLY A 149 -23.14 6.66 8.62
C GLY A 149 -22.72 5.33 7.99
N LEU A 150 -23.45 4.24 8.28
CA LEU A 150 -23.20 2.91 7.72
C LEU A 150 -23.34 2.89 6.20
N ALA A 151 -24.34 3.59 5.65
CA ALA A 151 -24.54 3.69 4.21
C ALA A 151 -23.37 4.44 3.54
N VAL A 152 -22.93 5.55 4.13
CA VAL A 152 -21.81 6.35 3.60
C VAL A 152 -20.48 5.59 3.70
N VAL A 153 -20.16 4.96 4.84
CA VAL A 153 -18.92 4.17 4.98
C VAL A 153 -18.92 2.96 4.05
N SER A 154 -20.07 2.34 3.78
CA SER A 154 -20.17 1.26 2.78
C SER A 154 -19.78 1.74 1.38
N GLY A 155 -20.23 2.94 0.99
CA GLY A 155 -19.83 3.59 -0.26
C GLY A 155 -18.34 3.93 -0.29
N GLY A 156 -17.79 4.43 0.82
CA GLY A 156 -16.35 4.61 1.00
C GLY A 156 -15.58 3.29 0.86
N GLY A 157 -16.06 2.21 1.50
CA GLY A 157 -15.48 0.88 1.44
C GLY A 157 -15.44 0.31 0.03
N TYR A 158 -16.47 0.55 -0.79
CA TYR A 158 -16.45 0.21 -2.22
C TYR A 158 -15.31 0.92 -2.97
N LEU A 159 -15.11 2.23 -2.75
CA LEU A 159 -14.00 2.97 -3.34
C LEU A 159 -12.64 2.47 -2.83
N GLY A 160 -12.56 2.08 -1.55
CA GLY A 160 -11.36 1.45 -0.98
C GLY A 160 -11.05 0.12 -1.66
N GLY A 161 -12.04 -0.74 -1.86
CA GLY A 161 -11.89 -1.99 -2.61
C GLY A 161 -11.48 -1.76 -4.07
N HIS A 162 -11.99 -0.70 -4.71
CA HIS A 162 -11.56 -0.30 -6.06
C HIS A 162 -10.08 0.09 -6.08
N LEU A 163 -9.62 0.91 -5.13
CA LEU A 163 -8.21 1.27 -5.00
C LEU A 163 -7.33 0.03 -4.84
N SER A 164 -7.64 -0.84 -3.87
CA SER A 164 -6.78 -1.98 -3.55
C SER A 164 -6.82 -3.09 -4.59
N TYR A 165 -8.01 -3.52 -5.04
CA TYR A 165 -8.13 -4.70 -5.89
C TYR A 165 -8.13 -4.40 -7.38
N ARG A 166 -8.52 -3.19 -7.79
CA ARG A 166 -8.60 -2.83 -9.20
C ARG A 166 -7.47 -1.92 -9.65
N GLN A 167 -7.02 -1.01 -8.79
CA GLN A 167 -5.87 -0.15 -9.06
C GLN A 167 -4.59 -0.63 -8.39
N ALA A 168 -4.62 -1.79 -7.70
CA ALA A 168 -3.46 -2.38 -7.01
C ALA A 168 -2.80 -1.47 -5.95
N ALA A 169 -3.54 -0.50 -5.38
CA ALA A 169 -3.00 0.37 -4.35
C ALA A 169 -2.66 -0.42 -3.08
N GLY A 170 -1.36 -0.47 -2.74
CA GLY A 170 -0.83 -1.22 -1.59
C GLY A 170 -0.61 -2.71 -1.83
N ALA A 171 -0.77 -3.21 -3.07
CA ALA A 171 -0.42 -4.58 -3.43
C ALA A 171 1.09 -4.73 -3.68
N ASN A 172 1.62 -5.96 -3.57
CA ASN A 172 2.99 -6.24 -3.98
C ASN A 172 3.09 -6.26 -5.51
N HIS A 173 3.79 -5.28 -6.07
CA HIS A 173 3.99 -5.13 -7.50
C HIS A 173 5.08 -6.03 -8.10
N ALA A 174 5.72 -6.87 -7.28
CA ALA A 174 6.70 -7.87 -7.71
C ALA A 174 6.24 -9.32 -7.49
N GLU A 175 4.98 -9.53 -7.09
CA GLU A 175 4.43 -10.86 -6.79
C GLU A 175 4.27 -11.75 -8.03
N ASP A 176 4.18 -11.17 -9.23
CA ASP A 176 4.08 -11.96 -10.46
C ASP A 176 5.41 -12.59 -10.89
N VAL A 177 6.55 -12.13 -10.33
CA VAL A 177 7.89 -12.56 -10.72
C VAL A 177 8.08 -14.09 -10.57
N PRO A 178 7.79 -14.74 -9.43
CA PRO A 178 7.92 -16.19 -9.30
C PRO A 178 7.06 -16.98 -10.30
N HIS A 179 5.93 -16.44 -10.73
CA HIS A 179 5.01 -17.10 -11.65
C HIS A 179 5.33 -16.89 -13.14
N ARG A 180 6.26 -15.98 -13.43
CA ARG A 180 6.68 -15.66 -14.81
C ARG A 180 8.12 -16.03 -15.09
N PHE A 181 8.94 -16.11 -14.05
CA PHE A 181 10.33 -16.48 -14.20
C PHE A 181 10.46 -17.97 -14.56
N PRO A 182 11.33 -18.33 -15.54
CA PRO A 182 11.55 -19.73 -15.89
C PRO A 182 12.18 -20.52 -14.74
N SER A 183 11.82 -21.81 -14.64
CA SER A 183 12.37 -22.71 -13.63
C SER A 183 13.81 -23.12 -13.95
N GLY A 184 14.59 -23.41 -12.89
CA GLY A 184 15.99 -23.81 -13.03
C GLY A 184 16.95 -22.63 -13.25
N TRP A 185 18.24 -22.95 -13.38
CA TRP A 185 19.29 -21.96 -13.60
C TRP A 185 19.18 -21.33 -14.99
N GLN A 186 19.25 -20.01 -15.03
CA GLN A 186 19.19 -19.20 -16.24
C GLN A 186 20.47 -18.41 -16.43
N ASP A 187 20.90 -18.23 -17.66
CA ASP A 187 22.06 -17.40 -18.00
C ASP A 187 21.70 -15.91 -17.88
N LEU A 188 22.48 -15.16 -17.10
CA LEU A 188 22.37 -13.70 -16.96
C LEU A 188 23.33 -12.96 -17.90
N GLY A 189 24.44 -13.62 -18.28
CA GLY A 189 25.47 -13.08 -19.15
C GLY A 189 26.89 -13.20 -18.58
N PRO A 190 27.90 -12.71 -19.32
CA PRO A 190 29.29 -12.68 -18.87
C PRO A 190 29.50 -11.82 -17.60
N LEU A 191 30.40 -12.24 -16.71
CA LEU A 191 30.72 -11.51 -15.48
C LEU A 191 31.40 -10.16 -15.77
N ASP A 192 32.21 -10.07 -16.83
CA ASP A 192 32.94 -8.87 -17.24
C ASP A 192 32.05 -7.78 -17.87
N GLU A 193 30.84 -8.13 -18.30
CA GLU A 193 29.80 -7.17 -18.70
C GLU A 193 29.10 -6.52 -17.49
N LEU A 194 29.38 -6.97 -16.26
CA LEU A 194 28.90 -6.37 -15.03
C LEU A 194 30.03 -5.53 -14.42
N PRO A 195 29.98 -4.19 -14.48
CA PRO A 195 31.00 -3.34 -13.89
C PRO A 195 30.98 -3.43 -12.37
N GLU A 196 32.16 -3.27 -11.77
CA GLU A 196 32.33 -3.30 -10.32
C GLU A 196 31.55 -2.17 -9.64
N ARG A 197 30.68 -2.52 -8.69
CA ARG A 197 29.86 -1.59 -7.89
C ARG A 197 28.91 -0.71 -8.71
N GLU A 198 28.50 -1.16 -9.89
CA GLU A 198 27.46 -0.53 -10.69
C GLU A 198 26.26 -1.48 -10.86
N THR A 199 25.10 -0.90 -11.10
CA THR A 199 23.88 -1.64 -11.42
C THR A 199 23.72 -1.80 -12.92
N VAL A 200 23.41 -3.02 -13.35
CA VAL A 200 23.11 -3.34 -14.75
C VAL A 200 21.77 -4.05 -14.82
N VAL A 201 20.93 -3.64 -15.75
CA VAL A 201 19.68 -4.36 -16.05
C VAL A 201 19.95 -5.48 -17.04
N LYS A 202 19.48 -6.67 -16.71
CA LYS A 202 19.47 -7.83 -17.61
C LYS A 202 18.05 -8.40 -17.67
N GLU A 203 17.60 -8.79 -18.85
CA GLU A 203 16.28 -9.42 -19.02
C GLU A 203 16.43 -10.93 -19.15
N VAL A 204 15.69 -11.67 -18.33
CA VAL A 204 15.66 -13.14 -18.35
C VAL A 204 14.21 -13.60 -18.32
N GLY A 205 13.77 -14.35 -19.34
CA GLY A 205 12.38 -14.81 -19.43
C GLY A 205 11.34 -13.68 -19.47
N GLY A 206 11.71 -12.48 -19.96
CA GLY A 206 10.84 -11.30 -19.95
C GLY A 206 10.68 -10.63 -18.58
N VAL A 207 11.50 -11.02 -17.58
CA VAL A 207 11.59 -10.36 -16.28
C VAL A 207 12.85 -9.50 -16.24
N PRO A 208 12.75 -8.18 -15.99
CA PRO A 208 13.91 -7.32 -15.84
C PRO A 208 14.54 -7.51 -14.46
N LEU A 209 15.83 -7.81 -14.44
CA LEU A 209 16.63 -8.08 -13.24
C LEU A 209 17.66 -6.98 -13.04
N LEU A 210 17.81 -6.53 -11.80
CA LEU A 210 18.86 -5.62 -11.36
C LEU A 210 20.05 -6.45 -10.88
N ALA A 211 21.15 -6.42 -11.61
CA ALA A 211 22.40 -7.06 -11.23
C ALA A 211 23.38 -6.04 -10.63
N PHE A 212 24.04 -6.40 -9.53
CA PHE A 212 25.05 -5.58 -8.87
C PHE A 212 26.27 -6.42 -8.50
N ARG A 213 27.45 -6.03 -8.98
CA ARG A 213 28.70 -6.79 -8.78
C ARG A 213 29.58 -6.20 -7.68
N ARG A 214 30.16 -7.08 -6.85
CA ARG A 214 31.27 -6.80 -5.92
C ARG A 214 32.31 -7.91 -5.98
N GLY A 215 33.44 -7.66 -6.65
CA GLY A 215 34.44 -8.67 -6.95
C GLY A 215 33.84 -9.79 -7.80
N ASP A 216 33.92 -11.03 -7.35
CA ASP A 216 33.33 -12.18 -8.04
C ASP A 216 31.90 -12.52 -7.56
N ARG A 217 31.37 -11.74 -6.62
CA ARG A 217 30.00 -11.89 -6.14
C ARG A 217 29.07 -10.97 -6.92
N VAL A 218 27.98 -11.53 -7.42
CA VAL A 218 26.90 -10.76 -8.05
C VAL A 218 25.65 -10.93 -7.21
N SER A 219 25.00 -9.83 -6.86
CA SER A 219 23.70 -9.82 -6.23
C SER A 219 22.65 -9.45 -7.27
N VAL A 220 21.53 -10.19 -7.31
CA VAL A 220 20.49 -10.01 -8.32
C VAL A 220 19.11 -9.94 -7.67
N LEU A 221 18.37 -8.87 -7.99
CA LEU A 221 16.99 -8.64 -7.56
C LEU A 221 16.07 -8.47 -8.79
N SER A 222 14.75 -8.55 -8.59
CA SER A 222 13.80 -7.94 -9.52
C SER A 222 14.12 -6.45 -9.69
N ASN A 223 14.11 -5.94 -10.91
CA ASN A 223 14.28 -4.50 -11.16
C ASN A 223 13.00 -3.69 -10.89
N VAL A 224 11.87 -4.37 -10.69
CA VAL A 224 10.56 -3.73 -10.50
C VAL A 224 10.26 -3.58 -9.01
N CYS A 225 10.20 -2.34 -8.53
CA CYS A 225 9.95 -2.03 -7.12
C CYS A 225 8.62 -2.64 -6.64
N SER A 226 8.63 -3.37 -5.52
CA SER A 226 7.47 -4.06 -4.93
C SER A 226 6.39 -3.09 -4.44
N HIS A 227 6.71 -1.81 -4.26
CA HIS A 227 5.76 -0.79 -3.84
C HIS A 227 4.80 -0.39 -4.96
N LEU A 228 5.33 0.11 -6.08
CA LEU A 228 4.53 0.70 -7.17
C LEU A 228 5.18 0.52 -8.54
N SER A 229 6.00 -0.52 -8.72
CA SER A 229 6.66 -0.86 -10.00
C SER A 229 7.78 0.08 -10.49
N GLY A 230 8.34 0.92 -9.62
CA GLY A 230 9.46 1.80 -10.00
C GLY A 230 10.73 1.05 -10.44
N PRO A 231 11.51 1.60 -11.38
CA PRO A 231 12.75 1.02 -11.89
C PRO A 231 13.87 1.18 -10.87
N LEU A 232 14.36 0.09 -10.30
CA LEU A 232 15.40 0.17 -9.25
C LEU A 232 16.78 0.54 -9.81
N ASP A 233 17.05 0.27 -11.07
CA ASP A 233 18.30 0.60 -11.76
C ASP A 233 18.53 2.11 -11.95
N GLU A 234 17.45 2.89 -12.02
CA GLU A 234 17.51 4.36 -12.00
C GLU A 234 17.71 4.91 -10.57
N GLY A 235 17.73 4.02 -9.57
CA GLY A 235 17.90 4.35 -8.17
C GLY A 235 19.36 4.57 -7.76
N ALA A 236 19.55 5.20 -6.59
CA ALA A 236 20.88 5.36 -6.02
C ALA A 236 21.29 4.10 -5.25
N VAL A 237 22.49 3.58 -5.57
CA VAL A 237 23.16 2.57 -4.74
C VAL A 237 23.89 3.25 -3.59
N GLY A 238 23.77 2.68 -2.40
CA GLY A 238 24.43 3.19 -1.20
C GLY A 238 24.74 2.09 -0.21
N ASP A 239 25.11 2.53 1.00
CA ASP A 239 25.31 1.67 2.16
C ASP A 239 24.39 2.14 3.28
N ARG A 240 23.74 1.19 3.97
CA ARG A 240 23.03 1.43 5.22
C ARG A 240 23.50 0.42 6.25
N SER A 241 24.12 0.91 7.31
CA SER A 241 24.60 0.07 8.42
C SER A 241 25.55 -1.06 7.97
N GLY A 242 26.35 -0.84 6.94
CA GLY A 242 27.28 -1.83 6.38
C GLY A 242 26.66 -2.76 5.34
N GLU A 243 25.39 -2.55 4.98
CA GLU A 243 24.68 -3.32 3.96
C GLU A 243 24.53 -2.50 2.67
N ALA A 244 24.98 -3.07 1.55
CA ALA A 244 24.78 -2.45 0.24
C ALA A 244 23.29 -2.46 -0.10
N CYS A 245 22.75 -1.31 -0.49
CA CYS A 245 21.32 -1.14 -0.73
C CYS A 245 21.05 -0.28 -1.96
N VAL A 246 19.87 -0.43 -2.55
CA VAL A 246 19.36 0.41 -3.63
C VAL A 246 18.13 1.19 -3.18
N SER A 247 18.09 2.49 -3.47
CA SER A 247 16.95 3.37 -3.20
C SER A 247 16.14 3.58 -4.47
N CYS A 248 14.88 3.15 -4.48
CA CYS A 248 13.95 3.37 -5.59
C CYS A 248 13.77 4.89 -5.84
N PRO A 249 13.87 5.36 -7.10
CA PRO A 249 13.81 6.78 -7.43
C PRO A 249 12.40 7.37 -7.32
N TRP A 250 11.35 6.55 -7.34
CA TRP A 250 9.97 7.06 -7.32
C TRP A 250 9.53 7.56 -5.94
N HIS A 251 9.65 6.69 -4.92
CA HIS A 251 9.12 6.97 -3.58
C HIS A 251 10.15 6.72 -2.45
N GLY A 252 11.39 6.38 -2.80
CA GLY A 252 12.47 6.27 -1.83
C GLY A 252 12.49 5.01 -0.96
N SER A 253 11.73 3.97 -1.33
CA SER A 253 11.88 2.63 -0.72
C SER A 253 13.32 2.16 -0.88
N VAL A 254 13.90 1.61 0.18
CA VAL A 254 15.28 1.12 0.17
C VAL A 254 15.28 -0.39 0.40
N PHE A 255 16.00 -1.10 -0.46
CA PHE A 255 16.13 -2.54 -0.40
C PHE A 255 17.58 -2.94 -0.25
N SER A 256 17.84 -3.96 0.57
CA SER A 256 19.13 -4.63 0.58
C SER A 256 19.40 -5.27 -0.78
N LEU A 257 20.57 -5.01 -1.35
CA LEU A 257 21.02 -5.69 -2.57
C LEU A 257 21.36 -7.16 -2.27
N ASP A 258 21.74 -7.50 -1.05
CA ASP A 258 22.16 -8.86 -0.70
C ASP A 258 21.01 -9.79 -0.35
N SER A 259 19.99 -9.30 0.36
CA SER A 259 18.86 -10.10 0.85
C SER A 259 17.54 -9.78 0.12
N GLY A 260 17.41 -8.60 -0.48
CA GLY A 260 16.14 -8.10 -1.01
C GLY A 260 15.21 -7.50 0.06
N GLU A 261 15.59 -7.53 1.34
CA GLU A 261 14.76 -7.04 2.43
C GLU A 261 14.53 -5.52 2.36
N VAL A 262 13.36 -5.09 2.84
CA VAL A 262 13.03 -3.67 2.95
C VAL A 262 13.76 -3.07 4.14
N LEU A 263 14.67 -2.13 3.86
CA LEU A 263 15.38 -1.35 4.88
C LEU A 263 14.67 -0.03 5.20
N ARG A 264 13.81 0.44 4.29
CA ARG A 264 12.99 1.65 4.42
C ARG A 264 11.79 1.58 3.49
N GLY A 265 10.62 1.97 3.98
CA GLY A 265 9.40 2.05 3.18
C GLY A 265 9.41 3.18 2.13
N PRO A 266 8.33 3.33 1.36
CA PRO A 266 6.97 2.83 1.62
C PRO A 266 6.70 1.37 1.24
N ALA A 267 7.59 0.68 0.52
CA ALA A 267 7.44 -0.76 0.27
C ALA A 267 7.31 -1.54 1.58
N THR A 268 6.45 -2.54 1.65
CA THR A 268 6.38 -3.47 2.79
C THR A 268 6.83 -4.88 2.42
N SER A 269 6.73 -5.25 1.14
CA SER A 269 7.16 -6.54 0.63
C SER A 269 8.64 -6.48 0.18
N PRO A 270 9.45 -7.50 0.51
CA PRO A 270 10.83 -7.58 0.02
C PRO A 270 10.87 -7.72 -1.50
N GLN A 271 12.02 -7.40 -2.08
CA GLN A 271 12.29 -7.68 -3.49
C GLN A 271 12.52 -9.18 -3.71
N PRO A 272 11.95 -9.77 -4.77
CA PRO A 272 12.39 -11.07 -5.24
C PRO A 272 13.90 -11.07 -5.47
N ARG A 273 14.60 -11.93 -4.74
CA ARG A 273 16.05 -12.12 -4.81
C ARG A 273 16.35 -13.43 -5.53
N PHE A 274 17.33 -13.38 -6.41
CA PHE A 274 17.80 -14.54 -7.15
C PHE A 274 19.05 -15.11 -6.49
N GLU A 275 19.11 -16.44 -6.40
CA GLU A 275 20.37 -17.12 -6.19
C GLU A 275 21.26 -16.92 -7.40
N THR A 276 22.55 -16.77 -7.17
CA THR A 276 23.53 -16.45 -8.21
C THR A 276 24.71 -17.39 -8.11
N ARG A 277 25.26 -17.81 -9.25
CA ARG A 277 26.55 -18.48 -9.30
C ARG A 277 27.34 -17.99 -10.51
N VAL A 278 28.67 -18.11 -10.42
CA VAL A 278 29.56 -17.86 -11.55
C VAL A 278 30.16 -19.20 -11.98
N SER A 279 29.94 -19.58 -13.24
CA SER A 279 30.54 -20.77 -13.86
C SER A 279 31.17 -20.36 -15.19
N ASP A 280 32.44 -20.72 -15.39
CA ASP A 280 33.17 -20.45 -16.65
C ASP A 280 33.07 -18.99 -17.14
N GLY A 281 33.14 -18.04 -16.19
CA GLY A 281 33.06 -16.60 -16.47
C GLY A 281 31.65 -16.07 -16.77
N ARG A 282 30.62 -16.91 -16.69
CA ARG A 282 29.21 -16.52 -16.85
C ARG A 282 28.48 -16.50 -15.52
N VAL A 283 27.58 -15.55 -15.37
CA VAL A 283 26.69 -15.44 -14.22
C VAL A 283 25.40 -16.15 -14.55
N GLU A 284 24.98 -17.06 -13.68
CA GLU A 284 23.67 -17.72 -13.76
C GLU A 284 22.82 -17.32 -12.55
N VAL A 285 21.51 -17.25 -12.76
CA VAL A 285 20.52 -16.88 -11.76
C VAL A 285 19.47 -17.97 -11.60
N LEU A 286 18.98 -18.16 -10.37
CA LEU A 286 17.90 -19.07 -10.04
C LEU A 286 16.94 -18.36 -9.08
N LEU A 287 15.65 -18.40 -9.36
CA LEU A 287 14.64 -18.02 -8.39
C LEU A 287 14.03 -19.30 -7.78
N PRO A 288 14.22 -19.55 -6.48
CA PRO A 288 13.63 -20.71 -5.83
C PRO A 288 12.11 -20.69 -5.99
N ASN A 289 11.53 -21.83 -6.37
CA ASN A 289 10.10 -22.02 -6.63
C ASN A 289 9.52 -21.27 -7.85
N ALA A 290 10.37 -20.80 -8.77
CA ALA A 290 9.91 -20.33 -10.07
C ALA A 290 9.37 -21.49 -10.93
N GLY A 291 8.24 -21.26 -11.61
CA GLY A 291 7.56 -22.26 -12.44
C GLY A 291 6.04 -22.26 -12.30
#